data_AF-A0A0B6ZTG3-F1
#
_entry.id   AF-A0A0B6ZTG3-F1
#
_cell.length_a   1.000
_cell.length_b   1.000
_cell.length_c   1.000
_cell.angle_alpha   90.00
_cell.angle_beta   90.00
_cell.angle_gamma   90.00
#
_symmetry.space_group_name_H-M   'P 1'
#
loop_
_entity.id
_entity.type
_entity.pdbx_description
1 polymer ?
#
loop_
_entity_poly.entity_id
_entity_poly.type
_entity_poly.pdbx_seq_one_letter_code
_entity_poly.pdbx_strand_id
1 'polypeptide(L)'
;RGLVPEMTDQTSKIDKIIYQLTFFTEPGHGEFEITLEHLVAPDKMTVNPKAISRINKYGNDPACILDRNREIRQYCYCKNNLS
;
A
#
# COMPACT_ATOMS: atom_id res chain seq x y z
N ARG A 1 -46.23 -25.13 -17.43
CA ARG A 1 -45.71 -23.76 -17.71
C ARG A 1 -44.66 -23.47 -16.65
N GLY A 2 -43.39 -23.56 -17.00
CA GLY A 2 -42.28 -23.20 -16.10
C GLY A 2 -41.87 -21.75 -16.38
N LEU A 3 -41.60 -20.98 -15.33
CA LEU A 3 -40.98 -19.67 -15.47
C LEU A 3 -39.49 -19.89 -15.75
N VAL A 4 -39.01 -19.33 -16.86
CA VAL A 4 -37.58 -19.26 -17.16
C VAL A 4 -37.03 -18.08 -16.34
N PRO A 5 -36.04 -18.29 -15.46
CA PRO A 5 -35.40 -17.16 -14.79
C PRO A 5 -34.67 -16.33 -15.82
N GLU A 6 -35.11 -15.09 -16.05
CA GLU A 6 -34.30 -14.10 -16.75
C GLU A 6 -33.20 -13.63 -15.81
N MET A 7 -32.03 -14.25 -15.93
CA MET A 7 -30.80 -13.70 -15.36
C MET A 7 -30.27 -12.63 -16.30
N THR A 8 -30.82 -11.41 -16.22
CA THR A 8 -30.20 -10.25 -16.85
C THR A 8 -28.91 -9.95 -16.10
N ASP A 9 -27.77 -10.15 -16.78
CA ASP A 9 -26.47 -9.75 -16.29
C ASP A 9 -26.42 -8.21 -16.24
N GLN A 10 -26.76 -7.64 -15.09
CA GLN A 10 -26.48 -6.24 -14.82
C GLN A 10 -24.99 -6.16 -14.54
N THR A 11 -24.19 -5.93 -15.58
CA THR A 11 -22.75 -5.74 -15.44
C THR A 11 -22.53 -4.58 -14.48
N SER A 12 -22.21 -4.90 -13.22
CA SER A 12 -21.90 -3.93 -12.19
C SER A 12 -20.78 -3.05 -12.71
N LYS A 13 -21.08 -1.77 -12.97
CA LYS A 13 -20.06 -0.78 -13.31
C LYS A 13 -18.97 -0.86 -12.23
N ILE A 14 -17.73 -1.16 -12.64
CA ILE A 14 -16.62 -1.24 -11.69
C ILE A 14 -16.31 0.18 -11.24
N ASP A 15 -16.83 0.56 -10.08
CA ASP A 15 -16.63 1.90 -9.53
C ASP A 15 -15.31 2.01 -8.73
N LYS A 16 -14.79 0.87 -8.24
CA LYS A 16 -13.57 0.80 -7.42
C LYS A 16 -12.75 -0.45 -7.72
N ILE A 17 -11.43 -0.27 -7.85
CA ILE A 17 -10.42 -1.31 -8.00
C ILE A 17 -9.46 -1.22 -6.81
N ILE A 18 -9.02 -2.36 -6.28
CA ILE A 18 -8.01 -2.46 -5.22
C ILE A 18 -6.75 -3.05 -5.81
N TYR A 19 -5.63 -2.36 -5.67
CA TYR A 19 -4.32 -2.83 -6.08
C TYR A 19 -3.48 -3.18 -4.85
N GLN A 20 -2.74 -4.28 -4.92
CA GLN A 20 -1.71 -4.65 -3.96
C GLN A 20 -0.36 -4.61 -4.67
N LEU A 21 0.56 -3.81 -4.15
CA LEU A 21 1.88 -3.60 -4.76
C LEU A 21 2.97 -3.93 -3.74
N THR A 22 4.04 -4.53 -4.21
CA THR A 22 5.27 -4.73 -3.46
C THR A 22 6.40 -3.99 -4.14
N PHE A 23 7.18 -3.21 -3.40
CA PHE A 23 8.36 -2.52 -3.93
C PHE A 23 9.47 -2.48 -2.90
N PHE A 24 10.69 -2.24 -3.38
CA PHE A 24 11.86 -1.98 -2.54
C PHE A 24 12.37 -0.55 -2.76
N THR A 25 13.01 0.02 -1.75
CA THR A 25 13.58 1.37 -1.82
C THR A 25 15.10 1.34 -1.90
N GLU A 26 15.66 2.32 -2.62
CA GLU A 26 17.08 2.60 -2.61
C GLU A 26 17.29 4.11 -2.41
N PRO A 27 18.08 4.54 -1.41
CA PRO A 27 18.83 3.74 -0.43
C PRO A 27 17.94 3.17 0.70
N GLY A 28 18.55 2.38 1.60
CA GLY A 28 17.91 1.86 2.82
C GLY A 28 17.18 0.52 2.67
N HIS A 29 17.06 0.00 1.44
CA HIS A 29 16.63 -1.36 1.12
C HIS A 29 15.36 -1.80 1.86
N GLY A 30 14.44 -0.86 2.08
CA GLY A 30 13.16 -1.15 2.71
C GLY A 30 12.25 -1.82 1.70
N GLU A 31 11.72 -2.99 2.04
CA GLU A 31 10.70 -3.67 1.25
C GLU A 31 9.33 -3.32 1.83
N PHE A 32 8.41 -2.88 0.98
CA PHE A 32 7.10 -2.42 1.37
C PHE A 32 6.01 -3.13 0.60
N GLU A 33 4.90 -3.38 1.28
CA GLU A 33 3.62 -3.74 0.69
C GLU A 33 2.65 -2.58 0.86
N ILE A 34 1.93 -2.22 -0.20
CA ILE A 34 0.90 -1.19 -0.19
C ILE A 34 -0.42 -1.67 -0.77
N THR A 35 -1.52 -1.27 -0.13
CA THR A 35 -2.87 -1.39 -0.71
C THR A 35 -3.34 -0.02 -1.20
N LEU A 36 -3.70 0.07 -2.47
CA LEU A 36 -4.18 1.28 -3.13
C LEU A 36 -5.62 1.10 -3.58
N GLU A 37 -6.44 2.11 -3.32
CA GLU A 37 -7.82 2.17 -3.82
C GLU A 37 -7.88 3.10 -5.02
N HIS A 38 -8.41 2.60 -6.13
CA HIS A 38 -8.61 3.35 -7.36
C HIS A 38 -10.10 3.47 -7.64
N LEU A 39 -10.62 4.68 -7.60
CA LEU A 39 -11.93 4.99 -8.14
C LEU A 39 -11.79 5.11 -9.66
N VAL A 40 -12.61 4.39 -10.42
CA VAL A 40 -12.51 4.37 -11.89
C VAL A 40 -13.15 5.63 -12.50
N ALA A 41 -14.21 6.13 -11.87
CA ALA A 41 -14.89 7.37 -12.26
C ALA A 41 -15.38 8.10 -11.00
N PRO A 42 -14.67 9.14 -10.52
CA PRO A 42 -13.53 9.81 -11.14
C PRO A 42 -12.24 8.98 -11.06
N ASP A 43 -11.33 9.13 -12.04
CA ASP A 43 -10.00 8.51 -12.02
C ASP A 43 -9.15 9.06 -10.86
N LYS A 44 -9.26 8.42 -9.70
CA LYS A 44 -8.64 8.87 -8.46
C LYS A 44 -8.06 7.69 -7.70
N MET A 45 -6.76 7.76 -7.47
CA MET A 45 -6.05 6.80 -6.62
C MET A 45 -5.83 7.38 -5.22
N THR A 46 -6.06 6.57 -4.20
CA THR A 46 -5.86 6.94 -2.80
C THR A 46 -5.15 5.83 -2.04
N VAL A 47 -4.23 6.22 -1.17
CA VAL A 47 -3.52 5.31 -0.26
C VAL A 47 -3.70 5.84 1.15
N ASN A 48 -4.19 4.98 2.04
CA ASN A 48 -4.15 5.25 3.48
C ASN A 48 -2.72 4.97 3.97
N PRO A 49 -2.03 5.89 4.68
CA PRO A 49 -0.70 5.60 5.21
C PRO A 49 -0.63 4.33 6.07
N LYS A 50 -1.73 3.95 6.73
CA LYS A 50 -1.83 2.69 7.50
C LYS A 50 -1.84 1.43 6.62
N ALA A 51 -2.13 1.57 5.33
CA ALA A 51 -2.09 0.51 4.34
C ALA A 51 -0.69 0.37 3.69
N ILE A 52 0.31 1.06 4.22
CA ILE A 52 1.72 0.90 3.84
C ILE A 52 2.43 0.16 4.98
N SER A 53 2.98 -1.01 4.66
CA SER A 53 3.67 -1.86 5.63
C SER A 53 5.07 -2.17 5.14
N ARG A 54 6.09 -1.89 5.95
CA ARG A 54 7.45 -2.40 5.71
C ARG A 54 7.50 -3.88 6.11
N ILE A 55 7.77 -4.75 5.14
CA ILE A 55 7.69 -6.21 5.31
C ILE A 55 9.02 -6.84 5.73
N ASN A 56 10.15 -6.19 5.44
CA ASN A 56 11.46 -6.64 5.89
C ASN A 56 11.88 -5.99 7.24
N LYS A 57 12.86 -6.59 7.91
CA LYS A 57 13.32 -6.13 9.23
C LYS A 57 14.03 -4.78 9.11
N TYR A 58 13.67 -3.81 9.96
CA TYR A 58 14.22 -2.45 9.88
C TYR A 58 15.66 -2.37 10.43
N GLY A 59 16.02 -3.30 11.31
CA GLY A 59 17.35 -3.34 11.92
C GLY A 59 17.72 -2.01 12.58
N ASN A 60 18.92 -1.52 12.24
CA ASN A 60 19.44 -0.25 12.73
C ASN A 60 19.07 0.92 11.79
N ASP A 61 18.36 0.70 10.69
CA ASP A 61 18.11 1.72 9.67
C ASP A 61 17.54 3.00 10.27
N PRO A 62 16.49 3.00 11.11
CA PRO A 62 15.89 4.23 11.63
C PRO A 62 16.47 4.69 12.98
N ALA A 63 17.64 4.19 13.42
CA ALA A 63 18.13 4.39 14.79
C ALA A 63 18.18 5.86 15.26
N CYS A 64 18.64 6.76 14.38
CA CYS A 64 18.74 8.20 14.60
C CYS A 64 17.41 8.93 14.83
N ILE A 65 16.26 8.30 14.55
CA ILE A 65 14.94 8.90 14.78
C ILE A 65 14.17 8.27 15.94
N LEU A 66 14.66 7.17 16.56
CA LEU A 66 13.89 6.41 17.56
C LEU A 66 13.54 7.20 18.82
N ASP A 67 14.33 8.23 19.13
CA ASP A 67 14.14 9.12 20.28
C ASP A 67 13.37 10.40 19.93
N ARG A 68 13.17 10.69 18.64
CA ARG A 68 12.55 11.94 18.16
C ARG A 68 11.18 11.72 17.52
N ASN A 69 11.09 10.72 16.63
CA ASN A 69 9.96 10.48 15.75
C ASN A 69 9.77 8.97 15.50
N ARG A 70 9.59 8.20 16.58
CA ARG A 70 9.48 6.73 16.51
C ARG A 70 8.32 6.26 15.62
N GLU A 71 7.26 7.05 15.50
CA GLU A 71 6.05 6.76 14.74
C GLU A 71 6.30 6.59 13.23
N ILE A 72 7.32 7.24 12.67
CA ILE A 72 7.67 7.14 11.24
C ILE A 72 8.82 6.17 10.96
N ARG A 73 9.30 5.41 11.95
CA ARG A 73 10.48 4.53 11.85
C ARG A 73 10.44 3.52 10.72
N GLN A 74 9.26 3.13 10.26
CA GLN A 74 9.11 2.19 9.15
C GLN A 74 9.53 2.79 7.81
N TYR A 75 9.50 4.12 7.67
CA TYR A 75 9.80 4.83 6.43
C TYR A 75 11.22 5.41 6.39
N CYS A 76 11.92 5.43 7.53
CA CYS A 76 13.17 6.14 7.66
C CYS A 76 14.38 5.22 7.61
N TYR A 77 15.48 5.79 7.14
CA TYR A 77 16.83 5.27 7.31
C TYR A 77 17.74 6.42 7.76
N CYS A 78 18.85 6.08 8.41
CA CYS A 78 19.88 7.02 8.83
C CYS A 78 20.98 7.01 7.78
N LYS A 79 21.33 8.19 7.28
CA LYS A 79 22.37 8.34 6.24
C LYS A 79 23.70 7.70 6.64
N ASN A 80 24.07 7.76 7.92
CA ASN A 80 25.30 7.17 8.44
C ASN A 80 25.28 5.63 8.50
N ASN A 81 24.11 5.01 8.32
CA ASN A 81 23.95 3.56 8.29
C ASN A 81 23.90 3.03 6.85
N LEU A 82 24.07 3.91 5.85
CA LEU A 82 24.29 3.51 4.46
C LEU A 82 25.78 3.17 4.30
N SER A 83 26.06 1.96 3.80
CA SER A 83 27.40 1.47 3.49
C SER A 83 28.03 2.17 2.29
#